data_AF-Q2B3A7-F1
#
_entry.id   AF-Q2B3A7-F1
#
_cell.length_a   1.000
_cell.length_b   1.000
_cell.length_c   1.000
_cell.angle_alpha   90.00
_cell.angle_beta   90.00
_cell.angle_gamma   90.00
#
_symmetry.space_group_name_H-M   'P 1'
#
loop_
_entity.id
_entity.type
_entity.pdbx_description
1 polymer ?
#
loop_
_entity_poly.entity_id
_entity_poly.type
_entity_poly.pdbx_seq_one_letter_code
_entity_poly.pdbx_strand_id
1 'polypeptide(L)'
;MRTLSTGVLRKEPGTVAAVINLANTGQSGQEVTVEVWNWSSYSKPAKLPVLIGKNNAVMFPHKLESEKLAVMYTNLAGVLFYEIRIIGGDEVIANCFGRNASLAAQEGNTVLHQQLTPIGGNDDGKFEFNLESLPWPWLLSEFGKNFLDKK
;
A
#
# COMPACT_ATOMS: atom_id res chain seq x y z
N MET A 1 -11.25 -8.01 -9.14
CA MET A 1 -10.59 -6.69 -9.27
C MET A 1 -9.33 -6.74 -8.45
N ARG A 2 -8.17 -6.42 -9.04
CA ARG A 2 -6.87 -6.49 -8.36
C ARG A 2 -6.80 -5.41 -7.27
N THR A 3 -6.26 -5.77 -6.11
CA THR A 3 -5.90 -4.79 -5.07
C THR A 3 -4.40 -4.83 -4.88
N LEU A 4 -3.77 -3.67 -4.96
CA LEU A 4 -2.35 -3.45 -4.71
C LEU A 4 -2.19 -2.69 -3.39
N SER A 5 -1.27 -3.13 -2.54
CA SER A 5 -1.02 -2.55 -1.22
C SER A 5 0.45 -2.13 -1.07
N THR A 6 0.68 -1.03 -0.35
CA THR A 6 2.02 -0.66 0.11
C THR A 6 2.55 -1.57 1.23
N GLY A 7 1.70 -2.45 1.77
CA GLY A 7 1.89 -2.96 3.13
C GLY A 7 1.71 -1.84 4.16
N VAL A 8 1.88 -2.18 5.44
CA VAL A 8 1.83 -1.20 6.53
C VAL A 8 3.17 -0.49 6.65
N LEU A 9 3.17 0.81 6.35
CA LEU A 9 4.33 1.70 6.46
C LEU A 9 4.36 2.37 7.83
N ARG A 10 5.55 2.52 8.40
CA ARG A 10 5.78 3.40 9.56
C ARG A 10 5.98 4.82 9.05
N LYS A 11 5.21 5.77 9.56
CA LYS A 11 5.33 7.18 9.18
C LYS A 11 6.65 7.78 9.67
N GLU A 12 7.50 8.17 8.72
CA GLU A 12 8.70 8.99 8.97
C GLU A 12 8.39 10.25 9.81
N PRO A 13 9.24 10.62 10.79
CA PRO A 13 9.09 11.85 11.55
C PRO A 13 8.94 13.08 10.65
N GLY A 14 8.05 14.02 11.02
CA GLY A 14 7.81 15.23 10.22
C GLY A 14 6.92 15.04 8.98
N THR A 15 6.60 13.81 8.58
CA THR A 15 5.57 13.57 7.54
C THR A 15 4.19 13.96 8.07
N VAL A 16 3.48 14.80 7.32
CA VAL A 16 2.12 15.30 7.65
C VAL A 16 1.05 14.75 6.72
N ALA A 17 1.43 14.26 5.54
CA ALA A 17 0.51 13.68 4.57
C ALA A 17 1.14 12.52 3.82
N ALA A 18 0.32 11.54 3.45
CA ALA A 18 0.66 10.56 2.42
C ALA A 18 0.09 11.03 1.09
N VAL A 19 0.87 10.91 0.02
CA VAL A 19 0.53 11.27 -1.34
C VAL A 19 0.50 10.02 -2.20
N ILE A 20 -0.48 9.97 -3.10
CA ILE A 20 -0.71 8.89 -4.06
C ILE A 20 -0.78 9.54 -5.44
N ASN A 21 0.24 9.30 -6.25
CA ASN A 21 0.23 9.66 -7.67
C ASN A 21 -0.31 8.47 -8.46
N LEU A 22 -1.37 8.68 -9.23
CA LEU A 22 -1.97 7.70 -10.13
C LEU A 22 -1.85 8.19 -11.56
N ALA A 23 -1.12 7.48 -12.40
CA ALA A 23 -1.00 7.78 -13.83
C ALA A 23 -1.67 6.67 -14.63
N ASN A 24 -2.68 7.01 -15.42
CA ASN A 24 -3.27 6.08 -16.37
C ASN A 24 -2.43 6.06 -17.65
N THR A 25 -1.78 4.93 -17.90
CA THR A 25 -0.97 4.71 -19.12
C THR A 25 -1.73 3.93 -20.20
N GLY A 26 -2.97 3.54 -19.92
CA GLY A 26 -3.85 2.84 -20.85
C GLY A 26 -4.47 3.76 -21.88
N GLN A 27 -5.09 3.17 -22.89
CA GLN A 27 -5.74 3.92 -23.98
C GLN A 27 -7.17 4.36 -23.64
N SER A 28 -7.72 3.90 -22.52
CA SER A 28 -9.10 4.18 -22.09
C SER A 28 -9.15 4.66 -20.63
N GLY A 29 -10.27 5.28 -20.24
CA GLY A 29 -10.48 5.73 -18.87
C GLY A 29 -10.58 4.53 -17.91
N GLN A 30 -9.87 4.63 -16.78
CA GLN A 30 -9.79 3.58 -15.77
C GLN A 30 -10.55 4.01 -14.51
N GLU A 31 -11.28 3.09 -13.90
CA GLU A 31 -11.89 3.31 -12.58
C GLU A 31 -10.97 2.78 -11.48
N VAL A 32 -10.61 3.66 -10.54
CA VAL A 32 -9.70 3.33 -9.44
C VAL A 32 -10.32 3.74 -8.11
N THR A 33 -10.20 2.88 -7.12
CA THR A 33 -10.47 3.22 -5.72
C THR A 33 -9.17 3.26 -4.94
N VAL A 34 -8.96 4.33 -4.16
CA VAL A 34 -7.85 4.42 -3.20
C VAL A 34 -8.40 4.36 -1.80
N GLU A 35 -7.82 3.51 -0.98
CA GLU A 35 -8.07 3.47 0.46
C GLU A 35 -6.78 3.78 1.20
N VAL A 36 -6.87 4.61 2.24
CA VAL A 36 -5.78 4.72 3.22
C VAL A 36 -6.29 4.29 4.58
N TRP A 37 -5.56 3.39 5.21
CA TRP A 37 -5.91 2.79 6.49
C TRP A 37 -4.90 3.20 7.56
N ASN A 38 -5.40 3.72 8.68
CA ASN A 38 -4.62 3.96 9.89
C ASN A 38 -4.57 2.69 10.74
N TRP A 39 -3.38 2.12 10.87
CA TRP A 39 -3.10 0.90 11.64
C TRP A 39 -2.53 1.18 13.03
N SER A 40 -2.46 2.43 13.45
CA SER A 40 -1.79 2.85 14.69
C SER A 40 -2.44 2.34 15.98
N SER A 41 -3.67 1.79 15.89
CA SER A 41 -4.35 1.13 17.00
C SER A 41 -3.95 -0.33 17.19
N TYR A 42 -3.19 -0.90 16.24
CA TYR A 42 -2.74 -2.31 16.18
C TYR A 42 -3.85 -3.37 16.10
N SER A 43 -5.12 -3.00 16.26
CA SER A 43 -6.22 -3.94 16.49
C SER A 43 -7.52 -3.55 15.78
N LYS A 44 -7.73 -2.26 15.51
CA LYS A 44 -8.93 -1.76 14.82
C LYS A 44 -8.54 -0.67 13.81
N PRO A 45 -8.22 -1.05 12.56
CA PRO A 45 -7.83 -0.11 11.54
C PRO A 45 -8.95 0.87 11.23
N ALA A 46 -8.60 2.13 11.03
CA ALA A 46 -9.56 3.18 10.69
C ALA A 46 -9.26 3.72 9.29
N LYS A 47 -10.26 3.76 8.42
CA LYS A 47 -10.12 4.35 7.09
C LYS A 47 -9.98 5.87 7.20
N LEU A 48 -8.98 6.42 6.51
CA LEU A 48 -8.74 7.86 6.43
C LEU A 48 -9.37 8.42 5.15
N PRO A 49 -9.84 9.69 5.18
CA PRO A 49 -10.37 10.34 3.99
C PRO A 49 -9.27 10.57 2.96
N VAL A 50 -9.55 10.32 1.68
CA VAL A 50 -8.66 10.64 0.57
C VAL A 50 -9.15 11.94 -0.08
N LEU A 51 -8.21 12.84 -0.32
CA LEU A 51 -8.44 14.18 -0.85
C LEU A 51 -7.76 14.36 -2.20
N ILE A 52 -8.28 15.28 -3.01
CA ILE A 52 -7.73 15.68 -4.31
C ILE A 52 -7.88 17.20 -4.53
N GLY A 53 -6.94 17.79 -5.26
CA GLY A 53 -6.97 19.22 -5.59
C GLY A 53 -6.96 20.11 -4.34
N LYS A 54 -7.95 21.00 -4.19
CA LYS A 54 -8.06 21.96 -3.07
C LYS A 54 -8.75 21.34 -1.83
N ASN A 55 -8.27 20.20 -1.34
CA ASN A 55 -8.83 19.46 -0.20
C ASN A 55 -10.26 18.91 -0.41
N ASN A 56 -10.66 18.63 -1.64
CA ASN A 56 -11.95 18.00 -1.90
C ASN A 56 -11.86 16.50 -1.61
N ALA A 57 -12.87 15.93 -0.94
CA ALA A 57 -12.97 14.49 -0.78
C ALA A 57 -13.10 13.82 -2.16
N VAL A 58 -12.34 12.74 -2.37
CA VAL A 58 -12.45 11.96 -3.60
C VAL A 58 -13.71 11.11 -3.56
N MET A 59 -14.50 11.18 -4.62
CA MET A 59 -15.60 10.24 -4.85
C MET A 59 -15.04 9.00 -5.53
N PHE A 60 -15.28 7.83 -4.91
CA PHE A 60 -14.83 6.55 -5.44
C PHE A 60 -16.00 5.69 -5.93
N PRO A 61 -15.81 4.90 -7.01
CA PRO A 61 -14.59 4.82 -7.82
C PRO A 61 -14.33 6.12 -8.58
N HIS A 62 -13.05 6.52 -8.65
CA HIS A 62 -12.64 7.72 -9.36
C HIS A 62 -12.27 7.34 -10.79
N LYS A 63 -12.94 7.94 -11.77
CA LYS A 63 -12.61 7.77 -13.17
C LYS A 63 -11.38 8.62 -13.52
N LEU A 64 -10.28 7.94 -13.84
CA LEU A 64 -9.04 8.54 -14.33
C LEU A 64 -8.97 8.37 -15.85
N GLU A 65 -9.16 9.46 -16.59
CA GLU A 65 -9.11 9.45 -18.05
C GLU A 65 -7.75 9.00 -18.58
N SER A 66 -7.73 8.52 -19.82
CA SER A 66 -6.51 8.12 -20.54
C SER A 66 -5.45 9.23 -20.51
N GLU A 67 -4.19 8.85 -20.30
CA GLU A 67 -3.02 9.75 -20.26
C GLU A 67 -3.14 10.89 -19.22
N LYS A 68 -3.91 10.68 -18.13
CA LYS A 68 -4.02 11.64 -17.03
C LYS A 68 -3.33 11.18 -15.75
N LEU A 69 -2.90 12.19 -14.99
CA LEU A 69 -2.35 12.06 -13.65
C LEU A 69 -3.38 12.57 -12.64
N ALA A 70 -3.71 11.75 -11.65
CA ALA A 70 -4.38 12.16 -10.43
C ALA A 70 -3.37 12.18 -9.27
N VAL A 71 -3.36 13.30 -8.53
CA VAL A 71 -2.56 13.44 -7.30
C VAL A 71 -3.52 13.50 -6.13
N MET A 72 -3.61 12.40 -5.39
CA MET A 72 -4.45 12.26 -4.21
C MET A 72 -3.57 12.29 -2.96
N TYR A 73 -4.17 12.60 -1.82
CA TYR A 73 -3.46 12.58 -0.55
C TYR A 73 -4.38 12.37 0.65
N THR A 74 -3.81 12.03 1.79
CA THR A 74 -4.51 12.00 3.07
C THR A 74 -3.67 12.65 4.16
N ASN A 75 -4.33 13.22 5.17
CA ASN A 75 -3.67 13.79 6.35
C ASN A 75 -3.26 12.68 7.31
N LEU A 76 -2.02 12.74 7.82
CA LEU A 76 -1.43 11.78 8.74
C LEU A 76 -1.18 12.33 10.15
N ALA A 77 -1.85 13.41 10.53
CA ALA A 77 -1.80 13.94 11.89
C ALA A 77 -2.24 12.86 12.90
N GLY A 78 -1.40 12.56 13.88
CA GLY A 78 -1.64 11.52 14.89
C GLY A 78 -1.55 10.08 14.36
N VAL A 79 -1.16 9.86 13.11
CA VAL A 79 -0.98 8.52 12.52
C VAL A 79 0.48 8.08 12.65
N LEU A 80 0.73 6.88 13.15
CA LEU A 80 2.06 6.26 13.24
C LEU A 80 2.29 5.20 12.16
N PHE A 81 1.27 4.40 11.88
CA PHE A 81 1.31 3.34 10.87
C PHE A 81 0.14 3.49 9.92
N TYR A 82 0.43 3.42 8.62
CA TYR A 82 -0.60 3.53 7.59
C TYR A 82 -0.35 2.58 6.42
N GLU A 83 -1.41 2.22 5.73
CA GLU A 83 -1.38 1.39 4.53
C GLU A 83 -2.19 2.09 3.43
N ILE A 84 -1.68 2.09 2.20
CA ILE A 84 -2.42 2.56 1.03
C ILE A 84 -2.78 1.35 0.17
N ARG A 85 -4.05 1.26 -0.21
CA ARG A 85 -4.57 0.24 -1.14
C ARG A 85 -5.10 0.90 -2.39
N ILE A 86 -4.72 0.38 -3.54
CA ILE A 86 -5.18 0.79 -4.86
C ILE A 86 -5.97 -0.39 -5.44
N ILE A 87 -7.25 -0.17 -5.73
CA ILE A 87 -8.18 -1.20 -6.15
C ILE A 87 -8.65 -0.86 -7.57
N GLY A 88 -8.48 -1.81 -8.49
CA GLY A 88 -8.76 -1.62 -9.92
C GLY A 88 -7.64 -0.90 -10.67
N GLY A 89 -7.96 -0.41 -11.88
CA GLY A 89 -7.03 0.29 -12.77
C GLY A 89 -5.85 -0.58 -13.23
N ASP A 90 -6.11 -1.59 -14.06
CA ASP A 90 -5.07 -2.52 -14.51
C ASP A 90 -3.95 -1.83 -15.31
N GLU A 91 -4.25 -0.70 -15.95
CA GLU A 91 -3.29 0.14 -16.70
C GLU A 91 -2.87 1.41 -15.93
N VAL A 92 -3.07 1.43 -14.60
CA VAL A 92 -2.73 2.57 -13.74
C VAL A 92 -1.45 2.29 -12.96
N ILE A 93 -0.45 3.15 -13.17
CA ILE A 93 0.78 3.18 -12.39
C ILE A 93 0.53 4.04 -11.15
N ALA A 94 1.00 3.55 -9.99
CA ALA A 94 0.76 4.21 -8.72
C ALA A 94 2.04 4.32 -7.89
N ASN A 95 2.36 5.53 -7.43
CA ASN A 95 3.48 5.77 -6.51
C ASN A 95 2.95 6.43 -5.24
N CYS A 96 3.43 5.96 -4.09
CA CYS A 96 3.00 6.42 -2.77
C CYS A 96 4.20 6.96 -1.99
N PHE A 97 4.07 8.12 -1.36
CA PHE A 97 5.16 8.70 -0.57
C PHE A 97 4.65 9.71 0.48
N GLY A 98 5.49 9.99 1.48
CA GLY A 98 5.18 11.01 2.49
C GLY A 98 5.53 12.42 2.02
N ARG A 99 4.84 13.44 2.55
CA ARG A 99 5.27 14.85 2.48
C ARG A 99 5.31 15.48 3.86
N ASN A 100 6.25 16.40 4.06
CA ASN A 100 6.30 17.25 5.24
C ASN A 100 5.45 18.52 5.06
N ALA A 101 5.38 19.37 6.09
CA ALA A 101 4.61 20.61 6.07
C ALA A 101 5.06 21.61 4.98
N SER A 102 6.31 21.54 4.55
CA SER A 102 6.87 22.35 3.46
C SER A 102 6.65 21.73 2.07
N LEU A 103 5.80 20.70 1.97
CA LEU A 103 5.48 19.95 0.75
C LEU A 103 6.66 19.17 0.15
N ALA A 104 7.79 19.09 0.84
CA ALA A 104 8.92 18.28 0.40
C ALA A 104 8.58 16.80 0.54
N ALA A 105 8.91 16.01 -0.49
CA ALA A 105 8.80 14.56 -0.44
C ALA A 105 9.70 14.01 0.69
N GLN A 106 9.24 12.96 1.35
CA GLN A 106 9.96 12.26 2.40
C GLN A 106 10.30 10.87 1.88
N GLU A 107 11.57 10.67 1.53
CA GLU A 107 12.03 9.48 0.80
C GLU A 107 11.84 8.19 1.59
N GLY A 108 11.93 8.25 2.92
CA GLY A 108 11.84 7.08 3.82
C GLY A 108 10.56 6.25 3.73
N ASN A 109 9.47 6.79 3.15
CA ASN A 109 8.20 6.08 2.94
C ASN A 109 7.79 6.00 1.47
N THR A 110 8.74 6.08 0.54
CA THR A 110 8.44 5.98 -0.90
C THR A 110 8.24 4.52 -1.30
N VAL A 111 7.07 4.22 -1.84
CA VAL A 111 6.72 2.94 -2.43
C VAL A 111 6.35 3.20 -3.89
N LEU A 112 7.18 2.71 -4.79
CA LEU A 112 6.93 2.77 -6.23
C LEU A 112 5.98 1.65 -6.65
N HIS A 113 5.33 1.80 -7.81
CA HIS A 113 4.34 0.84 -8.29
C HIS A 113 4.82 -0.63 -8.28
N GLN A 114 6.08 -0.85 -8.69
CA GLN A 114 6.68 -2.20 -8.73
C GLN A 114 6.88 -2.83 -7.34
N GLN A 115 6.84 -2.04 -6.27
CA GLN A 115 6.97 -2.48 -4.89
C GLN A 115 5.61 -2.72 -4.22
N LEU A 116 4.50 -2.46 -4.92
CA LEU A 116 3.17 -2.73 -4.39
C LEU A 116 2.87 -4.23 -4.42
N THR A 117 2.40 -4.75 -3.29
CA THR A 117 2.08 -6.16 -3.13
C THR A 117 0.60 -6.40 -3.45
N PRO A 118 0.26 -7.36 -4.34
CA PRO A 118 -1.13 -7.74 -4.55
C PRO A 118 -1.72 -8.39 -3.28
N ILE A 119 -2.96 -8.03 -2.92
CA ILE A 119 -3.69 -8.63 -1.80
C ILE A 119 -5.09 -9.05 -2.24
N GLY A 120 -5.56 -10.22 -1.79
CA GLY A 120 -6.95 -10.66 -1.97
C GLY A 120 -7.37 -11.07 -3.39
N GLY A 121 -6.47 -11.63 -4.20
CA GLY A 121 -6.82 -12.43 -5.38
C GLY A 121 -6.89 -13.92 -5.01
N ASN A 122 -7.73 -14.70 -5.68
CA ASN A 122 -7.57 -16.16 -5.69
C ASN A 122 -6.21 -16.46 -6.36
N ASP A 123 -5.18 -16.60 -5.54
CA ASP A 123 -3.93 -17.24 -5.91
C ASP A 123 -4.07 -18.72 -5.54
N ASP A 124 -4.59 -19.54 -6.44
CA ASP A 124 -4.43 -21.00 -6.38
C ASP A 124 -2.99 -21.45 -6.74
N GLY A 125 -2.00 -20.57 -6.60
CA GLY A 125 -0.60 -20.83 -6.97
C GLY A 125 0.37 -20.47 -5.86
N LYS A 126 0.44 -21.33 -4.83
CA LYS A 126 1.61 -21.60 -3.97
C LYS A 126 2.63 -20.47 -3.84
N PHE A 127 2.69 -19.85 -2.67
CA PHE A 127 3.98 -19.34 -2.17
C PHE A 127 4.92 -20.55 -1.99
N GLU A 128 5.74 -20.87 -2.99
CA GLU A 128 6.86 -21.78 -2.79
C GLU A 128 7.91 -21.05 -1.94
N PHE A 129 7.91 -21.35 -0.64
CA PHE A 129 9.04 -21.07 0.22
C PHE A 129 10.23 -21.90 -0.30
N ASN A 130 11.19 -21.26 -0.94
CA ASN A 130 12.46 -21.89 -1.26
C ASN A 130 13.29 -22.03 0.03
N LEU A 131 13.16 -23.18 0.70
CA LEU A 131 13.89 -23.52 1.92
C LEU A 131 15.42 -23.50 1.72
N GLU A 132 15.92 -23.66 0.49
CA GLU A 132 17.36 -23.64 0.18
C GLU A 132 17.96 -22.23 0.21
N SER A 133 17.12 -21.19 0.22
CA SER A 133 17.55 -19.79 0.29
C SER A 133 17.68 -19.25 1.72
N LEU A 134 17.26 -20.03 2.72
CA LEU A 134 17.32 -19.61 4.12
C LEU A 134 18.68 -19.97 4.75
N PRO A 135 19.31 -19.04 5.49
CA PRO A 135 20.49 -19.38 6.27
C PRO A 135 20.13 -20.43 7.34
N TRP A 136 20.90 -21.51 7.38
CA TRP A 136 20.74 -22.69 8.26
C TRP A 136 20.32 -22.43 9.71
N PRO A 137 20.72 -21.33 10.40
CA PRO A 137 20.29 -21.09 11.78
C PRO A 137 18.78 -20.92 11.96
N TRP A 138 18.03 -20.55 10.91
CA TRP A 138 16.59 -20.25 11.01
C TRP A 138 15.70 -21.49 10.85
N LEU A 139 16.14 -22.47 10.06
CA LEU A 139 15.42 -23.73 9.78
C LEU A 139 15.12 -24.57 11.03
N LEU A 140 16.02 -24.55 12.03
CA LEU A 140 15.88 -25.36 13.24
C LEU A 140 14.97 -24.72 14.30
N SER A 141 14.76 -23.40 14.26
CA SER A 141 14.06 -22.67 15.33
C SER A 141 12.54 -22.78 15.28
N GLU A 142 11.95 -22.88 14.08
CA GLU A 142 10.49 -22.95 13.92
C GLU A 142 9.96 -24.39 13.74
N PHE A 143 10.74 -25.29 13.14
CA PHE A 143 10.28 -26.67 12.86
C PHE A 143 10.71 -27.71 13.90
N GLY A 144 11.68 -27.40 14.76
CA GLY A 144 12.22 -28.33 15.76
C GLY A 144 11.28 -28.62 16.95
N LYS A 145 10.13 -27.95 17.07
CA LYS A 145 9.24 -28.09 18.24
C LYS A 145 7.97 -28.91 18.01
N ASN A 146 7.60 -29.22 16.77
CA ASN A 146 6.32 -29.88 16.46
C ASN A 146 6.44 -31.36 16.01
N PHE A 147 7.63 -31.97 16.10
CA PHE A 147 7.85 -33.35 15.64
C PHE A 147 8.27 -34.36 16.74
N LEU A 148 8.29 -33.97 18.01
CA LEU A 148 8.71 -34.86 19.10
C LEU A 148 7.61 -35.32 20.08
N ASP A 149 6.35 -34.91 19.90
CA ASP A 149 5.24 -35.28 20.81
C ASP A 149 4.28 -36.36 20.26
N LYS A 150 4.79 -37.30 19.46
CA LYS A 150 4.08 -38.57 19.22
C LYS A 150 5.04 -39.75 19.34
N LYS A 151 5.21 -40.23 20.56
CA LYS A 151 5.53 -41.63 20.87
C LYS A 151 4.36 -42.25 21.58
#